data_AF-A0A7V4J0D5-F1
#
_entry.id   AF-A0A7V4J0D5-F1
#
_cell.length_a   1.000
_cell.length_b   1.000
_cell.length_c   1.000
_cell.angle_alpha   90.00
_cell.angle_beta   90.00
_cell.angle_gamma   90.00
#
_symmetry.space_group_name_H-M   'P 1'
#
loop_
_entity.id
_entity.type
_entity.pdbx_description
1 polymer ?
#
loop_
_entity_poly.entity_id
_entity_poly.type
_entity_poly.pdbx_seq_one_letter_code
_entity_poly.pdbx_strand_id
1 'polypeptide(L)'
;RDSFEAENILQDVFISVWETRHKINEYMVIGSLLYRIARNKALNALRKEVNKKTYLEYLSFISSNADSSTELKIDFEELEFFIRKFIMKLPDRRREIFLYSFDKGLSYKEIALKLSISENTVDTQIRNALESAEKAKKFLTEAEEKKRKTLEEAERKRAEIIETAKKDALTVAGQIQQDAEKTAEKLVSDAKNEIKATLEKTKSELKIETGKLAIEIAEKILREKMTYNANKEIVERIIKGM
;
A
#
# COMPACT_ATOMS: atom_id res chain seq x y z
N ARG A 1 7.23 -37.42 -30.87
CA ARG A 1 8.02 -38.24 -29.92
C ARG A 1 9.31 -37.48 -29.69
N ASP A 2 9.62 -37.12 -28.44
CA ASP A 2 10.61 -36.09 -28.12
C ASP A 2 12.05 -36.54 -28.45
N SER A 3 12.63 -35.99 -29.52
CA SER A 3 13.99 -36.32 -29.95
C SER A 3 15.03 -35.92 -28.90
N PHE A 4 14.74 -34.85 -28.15
CA PHE A 4 15.62 -34.32 -27.11
C PHE A 4 15.78 -35.26 -25.93
N GLU A 5 14.70 -35.89 -25.47
CA GLU A 5 14.77 -36.82 -24.34
C GLU A 5 15.50 -38.12 -24.70
N ALA A 6 15.36 -38.56 -25.96
CA ALA A 6 16.12 -39.70 -26.47
C ALA A 6 17.64 -39.39 -26.50
N GLU A 7 18.02 -38.16 -26.88
CA GLU A 7 19.40 -37.70 -26.89
C GLU A 7 19.99 -37.59 -25.47
N ASN A 8 19.23 -37.03 -24.52
CA ASN A 8 19.62 -37.00 -23.11
C ASN A 8 19.85 -38.39 -22.54
N ILE A 9 18.91 -39.33 -22.79
CA ILE A 9 19.05 -40.72 -22.33
C ILE A 9 20.30 -41.36 -22.93
N LEU A 10 20.56 -41.15 -24.23
CA LEU A 10 21.74 -41.67 -24.90
C LEU A 10 23.02 -41.14 -24.25
N GLN A 11 23.08 -39.84 -23.96
CA GLN A 11 24.22 -39.21 -23.29
C GLN A 11 24.45 -39.82 -21.89
N ASP A 12 23.38 -40.00 -21.13
CA ASP A 12 23.37 -40.63 -19.81
C ASP A 12 23.86 -42.10 -19.83
N VAL A 13 23.55 -42.83 -20.91
CA VAL A 13 24.01 -44.20 -21.15
C VAL A 13 25.52 -44.20 -21.37
N PHE A 14 26.03 -43.32 -22.25
CA PHE A 14 27.47 -43.22 -22.50
C PHE A 14 28.26 -42.85 -21.24
N ILE A 15 27.76 -41.89 -20.44
CA ILE A 15 28.37 -41.52 -19.16
C ILE A 15 28.39 -42.73 -18.22
N SER A 16 27.27 -43.44 -18.06
CA SER A 16 27.19 -44.60 -17.16
C SER A 16 28.16 -45.72 -17.57
N VAL A 17 28.32 -45.96 -18.88
CA VAL A 17 29.27 -46.93 -19.41
C VAL A 17 30.71 -46.48 -19.14
N TRP A 18 31.01 -45.21 -19.37
CA TRP A 18 32.33 -44.65 -19.13
C TRP A 18 32.75 -44.73 -17.66
N GLU A 19 31.84 -44.43 -16.74
CA GLU A 19 32.06 -44.55 -15.29
C GLU A 19 32.26 -46.00 -14.86
N THR A 20 31.51 -46.95 -15.44
CA THR A 20 31.57 -48.37 -15.09
C THR A 20 32.58 -49.17 -15.89
N ARG A 21 33.36 -48.54 -16.77
CA ARG A 21 34.32 -49.21 -17.67
C ARG A 21 35.29 -50.16 -16.97
N HIS A 22 35.71 -49.82 -15.75
CA HIS A 22 36.62 -50.61 -14.93
C HIS A 22 36.00 -51.92 -14.41
N LYS A 23 34.67 -52.05 -14.47
CA LYS A 23 33.92 -53.26 -14.10
C LYS A 23 33.58 -54.14 -15.30
N ILE A 24 33.90 -53.68 -16.52
CA ILE A 24 33.64 -54.44 -17.74
C ILE A 24 34.80 -55.43 -17.92
N ASN A 25 34.49 -56.72 -17.95
CA ASN A 25 35.46 -57.77 -18.22
C ASN A 25 35.28 -58.33 -19.64
N GLU A 26 36.27 -59.09 -20.08
CA GLU A 26 36.37 -59.71 -21.41
C GLU A 26 35.21 -60.69 -21.71
N TYR A 27 34.56 -61.20 -20.66
CA TYR A 27 33.46 -62.16 -20.74
C TYR A 27 32.07 -61.50 -20.81
N MET A 28 31.97 -60.17 -20.68
CA MET A 28 30.69 -59.47 -20.78
C MET A 28 30.31 -59.16 -22.22
N VAL A 29 29.07 -59.49 -22.58
CA VAL A 29 28.47 -59.06 -23.85
C VAL A 29 28.08 -57.58 -23.73
N ILE A 30 28.89 -56.69 -24.31
CA ILE A 30 28.70 -55.23 -24.24
C ILE A 30 27.29 -54.82 -24.71
N GLY A 31 26.74 -55.49 -25.73
CA GLY A 31 25.38 -55.22 -26.22
C GLY A 31 24.29 -55.44 -25.17
N SER A 32 24.39 -56.49 -24.35
CA SER A 32 23.41 -56.76 -23.30
C SER A 32 23.55 -55.79 -22.13
N LEU A 33 24.77 -55.36 -21.82
CA LEU A 33 25.06 -54.31 -20.83
C LEU A 33 24.45 -52.98 -21.27
N LEU A 34 24.73 -52.54 -22.50
CA LEU A 34 24.21 -51.29 -23.07
C LEU A 34 22.68 -51.29 -23.10
N TYR A 35 22.07 -52.38 -23.56
CA TYR A 35 20.61 -52.52 -23.56
C TYR A 35 20.02 -52.38 -22.16
N ARG A 36 20.63 -53.04 -21.16
CA ARG A 36 20.17 -52.96 -19.77
C ARG A 36 20.29 -51.53 -19.20
N ILE A 37 21.40 -50.85 -19.46
CA ILE A 37 21.61 -49.45 -19.01
C ILE A 37 20.59 -48.53 -19.69
N ALA A 38 20.46 -48.60 -21.01
CA ALA A 38 19.52 -47.79 -21.79
C ALA A 38 18.07 -48.02 -21.37
N ARG A 39 17.67 -49.29 -21.19
CA ARG A 39 16.33 -49.64 -20.71
C ARG A 39 16.06 -49.06 -19.33
N ASN A 40 17.00 -49.17 -18.39
CA ASN A 40 16.83 -48.63 -17.04
C ASN A 40 16.77 -47.10 -17.04
N LYS A 41 17.62 -46.42 -17.83
CA LYS A 41 17.59 -44.96 -17.99
C LYS A 41 16.26 -44.49 -18.57
N ALA A 42 15.77 -45.14 -19.62
CA ALA A 42 14.47 -44.82 -20.21
C ALA A 42 13.31 -45.05 -19.23
N LEU A 43 13.34 -46.15 -18.47
CA LEU A 43 12.33 -46.41 -17.43
C LEU A 43 12.36 -45.36 -16.32
N ASN A 44 13.56 -44.93 -15.88
CA ASN A 44 13.69 -43.90 -14.86
C ASN A 44 13.21 -42.53 -15.36
N ALA A 45 13.49 -42.18 -16.62
CA ALA A 45 12.97 -40.95 -17.24
C ALA A 45 11.43 -40.96 -17.28
N LEU A 46 10.81 -42.06 -17.71
CA LEU A 46 9.35 -42.21 -17.69
C LEU A 46 8.77 -42.13 -16.27
N ARG A 47 9.39 -42.80 -15.29
CA ARG A 47 8.96 -42.73 -13.90
C ARG A 47 9.10 -41.34 -13.32
N LYS A 48 10.16 -40.61 -13.65
CA LYS A 48 10.37 -39.23 -13.22
C LYS A 48 9.19 -38.35 -13.64
N GLU A 49 8.79 -38.41 -14.91
CA GLU A 49 7.65 -37.66 -15.43
C GLU A 49 6.34 -38.04 -14.72
N VAL A 50 6.08 -39.35 -14.55
CA VAL A 50 4.88 -39.84 -13.86
C VAL A 50 4.87 -39.39 -12.40
N ASN A 51 5.95 -39.63 -11.66
CA ASN A 51 6.07 -39.26 -10.25
C ASN A 51 5.88 -37.75 -10.07
N LYS A 52 6.57 -36.95 -10.89
CA LYS A 52 6.44 -35.49 -10.87
C LYS A 52 4.99 -35.07 -11.06
N LYS A 53 4.31 -35.61 -12.08
CA LYS A 53 2.89 -35.33 -12.32
C LYS A 53 2.02 -35.75 -11.13
N THR A 54 2.19 -36.96 -10.60
CA THR A 54 1.42 -37.45 -9.45
C THR A 54 1.60 -36.58 -8.21
N TYR A 55 2.84 -36.16 -7.90
CA TYR A 55 3.10 -35.28 -6.76
C TYR A 55 2.48 -33.89 -6.94
N LEU A 56 2.55 -33.35 -8.15
CA LEU A 56 1.92 -32.07 -8.49
C LEU A 56 0.40 -32.14 -8.41
N GLU A 57 -0.20 -33.20 -8.94
CA GLU A 57 -1.66 -33.45 -8.88
C GLU A 57 -2.14 -33.63 -7.43
N TYR A 58 -1.40 -34.38 -6.61
CA TYR A 58 -1.72 -34.56 -5.19
C TYR A 58 -1.76 -33.22 -4.44
N LEU A 59 -0.72 -32.40 -4.63
CA LEU A 59 -0.64 -31.08 -3.99
C LEU A 59 -1.66 -30.09 -4.57
N SER A 60 -2.01 -30.23 -5.85
CA SER A 60 -3.06 -29.44 -6.49
C SER A 60 -4.44 -29.78 -5.93
N PHE A 61 -4.80 -31.06 -5.88
CA PHE A 61 -6.10 -31.55 -5.43
C PHE A 61 -6.40 -31.11 -3.99
N ILE A 62 -5.41 -31.18 -3.10
CA ILE A 62 -5.57 -30.74 -1.72
C ILE A 62 -5.71 -29.21 -1.64
N SER A 63 -4.97 -28.47 -2.47
CA SER A 63 -5.09 -27.02 -2.56
C SER A 63 -6.49 -26.56 -2.97
N SER A 64 -7.15 -27.26 -3.90
CA SER A 64 -8.49 -26.93 -4.39
C SER A 64 -9.59 -27.20 -3.37
N ASN A 65 -9.38 -28.11 -2.40
CA ASN A 65 -10.36 -28.36 -1.34
C ASN A 65 -10.34 -27.29 -0.23
N ALA A 66 -9.32 -26.41 -0.20
CA ALA A 66 -9.28 -25.26 0.71
C ALA A 66 -10.00 -24.02 0.15
N ASP A 67 -10.17 -23.95 -1.18
CA ASP A 67 -10.80 -22.84 -1.88
C ASP A 67 -11.87 -23.34 -2.86
N SER A 68 -13.14 -23.30 -2.45
CA SER A 68 -14.28 -23.58 -3.33
C SER A 68 -14.64 -22.41 -4.26
N SER A 69 -13.79 -21.38 -4.36
CA SER A 69 -14.17 -20.10 -4.99
C SER A 69 -13.31 -19.64 -6.16
N THR A 70 -12.32 -20.40 -6.61
CA THR A 70 -11.60 -20.05 -7.85
C THR A 70 -11.10 -21.30 -8.53
N GLU A 71 -11.50 -21.53 -9.78
CA GLU A 71 -10.78 -22.41 -10.72
C GLU A 71 -9.39 -21.80 -10.98
N LEU A 72 -8.53 -21.81 -9.96
CA LEU A 72 -7.12 -21.56 -10.11
C LEU A 72 -6.58 -22.75 -10.90
N LYS A 73 -6.42 -22.56 -12.21
CA LYS A 73 -5.40 -23.29 -12.97
C LYS A 73 -4.09 -23.04 -12.24
N ILE A 74 -3.73 -23.94 -11.34
CA ILE A 74 -2.46 -23.88 -10.64
C ILE A 74 -1.40 -23.93 -11.72
N ASP A 75 -0.59 -22.88 -11.79
CA ASP A 75 0.57 -22.88 -12.67
C ASP A 75 1.51 -23.99 -12.18
N PHE A 76 1.66 -25.02 -13.00
CA PHE A 76 2.50 -26.16 -12.69
C PHE A 76 3.96 -25.74 -12.47
N GLU A 77 4.41 -24.65 -13.11
CA GLU A 77 5.76 -24.12 -12.93
C GLU A 77 5.94 -23.47 -11.55
N GLU A 78 4.96 -22.69 -11.09
CA GLU A 78 4.96 -22.11 -9.74
C GLU A 78 4.92 -23.20 -8.67
N LEU A 79 4.11 -24.23 -8.88
CA LEU A 79 4.00 -25.34 -7.95
C LEU A 79 5.30 -26.15 -7.87
N GLU A 80 5.93 -26.42 -9.01
CA GLU A 80 7.26 -27.06 -9.05
C GLU A 80 8.31 -26.20 -8.33
N PHE A 81 8.33 -24.89 -8.58
CA PHE A 81 9.25 -23.97 -7.92
C PHE A 81 9.07 -23.95 -6.40
N PHE A 82 7.82 -23.90 -5.93
CA PHE A 82 7.50 -23.98 -4.51
C PHE A 82 8.00 -25.28 -3.90
N ILE A 83 7.72 -26.42 -4.53
CA ILE A 83 8.14 -27.75 -4.07
C ILE A 83 9.67 -27.79 -3.96
N ARG A 84 10.41 -27.34 -4.98
CA ARG A 84 11.88 -27.30 -4.95
C ARG A 84 12.41 -26.45 -3.80
N LYS A 85 11.86 -25.25 -3.60
CA LYS A 85 12.25 -24.38 -2.48
C LYS A 85 11.94 -25.01 -1.12
N PHE A 86 10.80 -25.68 -1.01
CA PHE A 86 10.38 -26.34 0.22
C PHE A 86 11.27 -27.54 0.56
N ILE A 87 11.58 -28.38 -0.42
CA ILE A 87 12.46 -29.56 -0.27
C ILE A 87 13.82 -29.15 0.29
N MET A 88 14.35 -28.00 -0.15
CA MET A 88 15.61 -27.46 0.38
C MET A 88 15.57 -27.13 1.87
N LYS A 89 14.39 -26.96 2.47
CA LYS A 89 14.21 -26.73 3.91
C LYS A 89 13.97 -28.03 4.71
N LEU A 90 13.80 -29.17 4.03
CA LEU A 90 13.62 -30.46 4.70
C LEU A 90 14.93 -30.95 5.33
N PRO A 91 14.87 -31.75 6.41
CA PRO A 91 16.03 -32.44 6.95
C PRO A 91 16.74 -33.29 5.89
N ASP A 92 18.07 -33.37 5.95
CA ASP A 92 18.93 -33.87 4.87
C ASP A 92 18.51 -35.26 4.36
N ARG A 93 18.23 -36.21 5.27
CA ARG A 93 17.79 -37.56 4.87
C ARG A 93 16.45 -37.58 4.13
N ARG A 94 15.50 -36.74 4.55
CA ARG A 94 14.18 -36.65 3.90
C ARG A 94 14.28 -35.96 2.55
N ARG A 95 15.11 -34.92 2.48
CA ARG A 95 15.44 -34.21 1.23
C ARG A 95 16.06 -35.16 0.21
N GLU A 96 17.07 -35.92 0.63
CA GLU A 96 17.77 -36.88 -0.22
C GLU A 96 16.82 -37.94 -0.80
N ILE A 97 15.99 -38.56 0.05
CA ILE A 97 14.98 -39.55 -0.35
C ILE A 97 14.01 -38.95 -1.38
N PHE A 98 13.50 -37.75 -1.11
CA PHE A 98 12.54 -37.10 -2.00
C PHE A 98 13.18 -36.77 -3.35
N LEU A 99 14.39 -36.21 -3.38
CA LEU A 99 15.10 -35.88 -4.62
C LEU A 99 15.40 -37.12 -5.46
N TYR A 100 15.68 -38.27 -4.86
CA TYR A 100 15.84 -39.52 -5.60
C TYR A 100 14.55 -39.97 -6.30
N SER A 101 13.40 -39.81 -5.66
CA SER A 101 12.11 -40.13 -6.30
C SER A 101 11.74 -39.09 -7.37
N PHE A 102 11.89 -37.80 -7.03
CA PHE A 102 11.39 -36.67 -7.81
C PHE A 102 12.29 -36.31 -9.01
N ASP A 103 13.61 -36.15 -8.80
CA ASP A 103 14.54 -35.71 -9.86
C ASP A 103 15.20 -36.89 -10.59
N LYS A 104 15.37 -38.04 -9.92
CA LYS A 104 16.05 -39.22 -10.48
C LYS A 104 15.10 -40.34 -10.91
N GLY A 105 13.80 -40.26 -10.59
CA GLY A 105 12.79 -41.26 -10.97
C GLY A 105 13.05 -42.65 -10.37
N LEU A 106 13.80 -42.73 -9.27
CA LEU A 106 14.11 -44.00 -8.61
C LEU A 106 12.87 -44.54 -7.91
N SER A 107 12.65 -45.85 -8.05
CA SER A 107 11.62 -46.57 -7.29
C SER A 107 11.98 -46.65 -5.80
N TYR A 108 10.98 -46.89 -4.96
CA TYR A 108 11.20 -46.97 -3.51
C TYR A 108 12.18 -48.08 -3.15
N LYS A 109 12.13 -49.20 -3.88
CA LYS A 109 13.11 -50.29 -3.78
C LYS A 109 14.53 -49.84 -4.12
N GLU A 110 14.72 -49.08 -5.19
CA GLU A 110 16.04 -48.57 -5.58
C GLU A 110 16.59 -47.57 -4.55
N ILE A 111 15.73 -46.72 -3.98
CA ILE A 111 16.10 -45.77 -2.92
C ILE A 111 16.46 -46.52 -1.63
N ALA A 112 15.64 -47.50 -1.25
CA ALA A 112 15.85 -48.34 -0.08
C ALA A 112 17.20 -49.08 -0.15
N LEU A 113 17.50 -49.69 -1.30
CA LEU A 113 18.79 -50.33 -1.56
C LEU A 113 19.95 -49.33 -1.49
N LYS A 114 19.81 -48.17 -2.14
CA LYS A 114 20.86 -47.15 -2.21
C LYS A 114 21.21 -46.54 -0.85
N LEU A 115 20.21 -46.40 0.02
CA LEU A 115 20.36 -45.81 1.35
C LEU A 115 20.46 -46.84 2.47
N SER A 116 20.39 -48.14 2.14
CA SER A 116 20.38 -49.25 3.12
C SER A 116 19.29 -49.08 4.19
N ILE A 117 18.07 -48.75 3.76
CA ILE A 117 16.87 -48.61 4.60
C ILE A 117 15.74 -49.48 4.04
N SER A 118 14.63 -49.60 4.76
CA SER A 118 13.46 -50.34 4.27
C SER A 118 12.63 -49.51 3.27
N GLU A 119 11.93 -50.16 2.35
CA GLU A 119 10.98 -49.50 1.44
C GLU A 119 9.88 -48.74 2.22
N ASN A 120 9.43 -49.29 3.35
CA ASN A 120 8.48 -48.63 4.25
C ASN A 120 9.03 -47.31 4.82
N THR A 121 10.33 -47.26 5.10
CA THR A 121 10.99 -46.04 5.56
C THR A 121 11.00 -44.98 4.46
N VAL A 122 11.25 -45.38 3.20
CA VAL A 122 11.20 -44.48 2.03
C VAL A 122 9.81 -43.89 1.87
N ASP A 123 8.78 -44.73 1.85
CA ASP A 123 7.37 -44.30 1.72
C ASP A 123 6.99 -43.32 2.83
N THR A 124 7.30 -43.66 4.09
CA THR A 124 7.01 -42.79 5.25
C THR A 124 7.69 -41.43 5.12
N GLN A 125 8.95 -41.37 4.68
CA GLN A 125 9.66 -40.11 4.52
C GLN A 125 9.10 -39.25 3.38
N ILE A 126 8.66 -39.87 2.27
CA ILE A 126 8.01 -39.17 1.16
C ILE A 126 6.66 -38.61 1.60
N ARG A 127 5.84 -39.43 2.29
CA ARG A 127 4.54 -38.97 2.81
C ARG A 127 4.69 -37.79 3.76
N ASN A 128 5.64 -37.87 4.69
CA ASN A 128 5.92 -36.78 5.63
C ASN A 128 6.44 -35.52 4.92
N ALA A 129 7.20 -35.66 3.82
CA ALA A 129 7.66 -34.53 3.02
C ALA A 129 6.48 -33.80 2.35
N LEU A 130 5.55 -34.56 1.76
CA LEU A 130 4.35 -34.02 1.11
C LEU A 130 3.44 -33.32 2.12
N GLU A 131 3.17 -33.94 3.27
CA GLU A 131 2.35 -33.34 4.34
C GLU A 131 2.97 -32.04 4.89
N SER A 132 4.29 -32.00 4.99
CA SER A 132 4.98 -30.78 5.43
C SER A 132 4.90 -29.66 4.37
N ALA A 133 4.98 -30.02 3.09
CA ALA A 133 4.85 -29.07 1.97
C ALA A 133 3.43 -28.49 1.91
N GLU A 134 2.43 -29.33 2.14
CA GLU A 134 1.02 -28.95 2.22
C GLU A 134 0.79 -27.94 3.35
N LYS A 135 1.22 -28.24 4.57
CA LYS A 135 1.10 -27.32 5.71
C LYS A 135 1.76 -25.97 5.41
N ALA A 136 2.96 -26.00 4.85
CA ALA A 136 3.68 -24.77 4.49
C ALA A 136 2.93 -23.94 3.44
N LYS A 137 2.32 -24.58 2.43
CA LYS A 137 1.51 -23.89 1.42
C LYS A 137 0.28 -23.25 2.05
N LYS A 138 -0.44 -23.98 2.91
CA LYS A 138 -1.62 -23.48 3.63
C LYS A 138 -1.28 -22.28 4.53
N PHE A 139 -0.17 -22.34 5.27
CA PHE A 139 0.29 -21.19 6.06
C PHE A 139 0.62 -19.98 5.19
N LEU A 140 1.19 -20.19 4.00
CA LEU A 140 1.50 -19.11 3.07
C LEU A 140 0.22 -18.46 2.52
N THR A 141 -0.76 -19.25 2.10
CA THR A 141 -2.04 -18.73 1.61
C THR A 141 -2.82 -17.99 2.69
N GLU A 142 -2.86 -18.52 3.91
CA GLU A 142 -3.47 -17.85 5.07
C GLU A 142 -2.76 -16.52 5.41
N ALA A 143 -1.42 -16.49 5.31
CA ALA A 143 -0.64 -15.28 5.54
C ALA A 143 -0.89 -14.21 4.45
N GLU A 144 -0.98 -14.62 3.19
CA GLU A 144 -1.31 -13.74 2.07
C GLU A 144 -2.73 -13.18 2.19
N GLU A 145 -3.70 -14.01 2.57
CA GLU A 145 -5.08 -13.56 2.79
C GLU A 145 -5.16 -12.58 3.96
N LYS A 146 -4.47 -12.86 5.08
CA LYS A 146 -4.39 -11.96 6.22
C LYS A 146 -3.75 -10.63 5.84
N LYS A 147 -2.67 -10.66 5.06
CA LYS A 147 -2.01 -9.46 4.53
C LYS A 147 -2.98 -8.65 3.66
N ARG A 148 -3.71 -9.29 2.76
CA ARG A 148 -4.73 -8.64 1.90
C ARG A 148 -5.80 -7.94 2.74
N LYS A 149 -6.38 -8.64 3.72
CA LYS A 149 -7.39 -8.07 4.64
C LYS A 149 -6.84 -6.86 5.40
N THR A 150 -5.63 -6.95 5.94
CA THR A 150 -5.02 -5.81 6.64
C THR A 150 -4.75 -4.62 5.73
N LEU A 151 -4.41 -4.86 4.47
CA LEU A 151 -4.20 -3.78 3.49
C LEU A 151 -5.51 -3.10 3.14
N GLU A 152 -6.57 -3.87 2.87
CA GLU A 152 -7.91 -3.33 2.61
C GLU A 152 -8.45 -2.50 3.79
N GLU A 153 -8.26 -2.96 5.03
CA GLU A 153 -8.63 -2.20 6.23
C GLU A 153 -7.83 -0.89 6.35
N ALA A 154 -6.52 -0.93 6.07
CA ALA A 154 -5.68 0.26 6.10
C ALA A 154 -6.08 1.27 5.01
N GLU A 155 -6.41 0.80 3.81
CA GLU A 155 -6.88 1.64 2.71
C GLU A 155 -8.23 2.29 3.01
N ARG A 156 -9.18 1.55 3.60
CA ARG A 156 -10.47 2.10 4.04
C ARG A 156 -10.28 3.21 5.08
N LYS A 157 -9.49 2.95 6.14
CA LYS A 157 -9.18 3.96 7.17
C LYS A 157 -8.50 5.17 6.58
N ARG A 158 -7.57 4.98 5.63
CA ARG A 158 -6.92 6.09 4.93
C ARG A 158 -7.94 6.93 4.14
N ALA A 159 -8.85 6.30 3.41
CA ALA A 159 -9.86 7.00 2.64
C ALA A 159 -10.80 7.81 3.55
N GLU A 160 -11.22 7.24 4.67
CA GLU A 160 -12.01 7.91 5.69
C GLU A 160 -11.28 9.13 6.28
N ILE A 161 -10.01 8.99 6.67
CA ILE A 161 -9.19 10.11 7.17
C ILE A 161 -9.06 11.24 6.13
N ILE A 162 -8.90 10.90 4.85
CA ILE A 162 -8.81 11.91 3.78
C ILE A 162 -10.14 12.63 3.61
N GLU A 163 -11.26 11.91 3.70
CA GLU A 163 -12.59 12.49 3.55
C GLU A 163 -12.94 13.41 4.74
N THR A 164 -12.67 12.98 5.96
CA THR A 164 -12.86 13.81 7.17
C THR A 164 -11.97 15.04 7.14
N ALA A 165 -10.68 14.90 6.81
CA ALA A 165 -9.77 16.03 6.69
C ALA A 165 -10.20 17.05 5.64
N LYS A 166 -10.77 16.60 4.50
CA LYS A 166 -11.34 17.50 3.48
C LYS A 166 -12.56 18.25 4.02
N LYS A 167 -13.46 17.56 4.71
CA LYS A 167 -14.66 18.16 5.30
C LYS A 167 -14.30 19.20 6.38
N ASP A 168 -13.32 18.89 7.22
CA ASP A 168 -12.83 19.79 8.25
C ASP A 168 -12.18 21.02 7.63
N ALA A 169 -11.35 20.85 6.60
CA ALA A 169 -10.74 21.96 5.87
C ALA A 169 -11.79 22.90 5.24
N LEU A 170 -12.85 22.36 4.65
CA LEU A 170 -13.96 23.15 4.11
C LEU A 170 -14.71 23.91 5.22
N THR A 171 -14.92 23.26 6.37
CA THR A 171 -15.61 23.88 7.51
C THR A 171 -14.79 25.03 8.09
N VAL A 172 -13.49 24.82 8.28
CA VAL A 172 -12.56 25.86 8.76
C VAL A 172 -12.49 27.02 7.77
N ALA A 173 -12.40 26.75 6.47
CA ALA A 173 -12.41 27.80 5.45
C ALA A 173 -13.70 28.64 5.50
N GLY A 174 -14.86 27.98 5.67
CA GLY A 174 -16.15 28.66 5.84
C GLY A 174 -16.21 29.53 7.10
N GLN A 175 -15.69 29.04 8.24
CA GLN A 175 -15.61 29.81 9.49
C GLN A 175 -14.71 31.04 9.34
N ILE A 176 -13.54 30.87 8.74
CA ILE A 176 -12.61 31.99 8.47
C ILE A 176 -13.28 33.05 7.61
N GLN A 177 -14.00 32.64 6.56
CA GLN A 177 -14.73 33.58 5.71
C GLN A 177 -15.81 34.34 6.51
N GLN A 178 -16.63 33.63 7.28
CA GLN A 178 -17.69 34.25 8.07
C GLN A 178 -17.14 35.22 9.13
N ASP A 179 -16.05 34.87 9.78
CA ASP A 179 -15.40 35.73 10.78
C ASP A 179 -14.75 36.97 10.13
N ALA A 180 -14.17 36.81 8.94
CA ALA A 180 -13.65 37.93 8.15
C ALA A 180 -14.78 38.89 7.72
N GLU A 181 -15.92 38.37 7.26
CA GLU A 181 -17.10 39.16 6.89
C GLU A 181 -17.63 39.95 8.09
N LYS A 182 -17.84 39.31 9.25
CA LYS A 182 -18.25 39.99 10.48
C LYS A 182 -17.27 41.08 10.93
N THR A 183 -15.97 40.79 10.82
CA THR A 183 -14.93 41.76 11.18
C THR A 183 -14.96 42.96 10.24
N ALA A 184 -15.14 42.74 8.94
CA ALA A 184 -15.27 43.80 7.95
C ALA A 184 -16.53 44.65 8.18
N GLU A 185 -17.69 44.03 8.43
CA GLU A 185 -18.94 44.73 8.77
C GLU A 185 -18.79 45.61 10.00
N LYS A 186 -18.13 45.07 11.04
CA LYS A 186 -17.85 45.83 12.27
C LYS A 186 -16.95 47.04 12.00
N LEU A 187 -15.85 46.85 11.26
CA LEU A 187 -14.95 47.95 10.88
C LEU A 187 -15.67 49.07 10.11
N VAL A 188 -16.54 48.70 9.16
CA VAL A 188 -17.33 49.68 8.40
C VAL A 188 -18.33 50.41 9.31
N SER A 189 -18.97 49.70 10.24
CA SER A 189 -19.87 50.30 11.22
C SER A 189 -19.14 51.28 12.14
N ASP A 190 -17.99 50.88 12.68
CA ASP A 190 -17.17 51.69 13.57
C ASP A 190 -16.67 52.95 12.85
N ALA A 191 -16.18 52.82 11.61
CA ALA A 191 -15.78 53.96 10.77
C ALA A 191 -16.94 54.92 10.49
N LYS A 192 -18.15 54.42 10.20
CA LYS A 192 -19.33 55.26 10.01
C LYS A 192 -19.68 56.05 11.27
N ASN A 193 -19.60 55.42 12.44
CA ASN A 193 -19.86 56.08 13.71
C ASN A 193 -18.83 57.17 14.00
N GLU A 194 -17.55 56.90 13.73
CA GLU A 194 -16.46 57.88 13.88
C GLU A 194 -16.60 59.06 12.93
N ILE A 195 -16.93 58.81 11.66
CA ILE A 195 -17.22 59.87 10.67
C ILE A 195 -18.41 60.73 11.13
N LYS A 196 -19.47 60.11 11.65
CA LYS A 196 -20.63 60.84 12.15
C LYS A 196 -20.27 61.70 13.37
N ALA A 197 -19.49 61.16 14.30
CA ALA A 197 -19.05 61.88 15.49
C ALA A 197 -18.15 63.07 15.14
N THR A 198 -17.20 62.87 14.22
CA THR A 198 -16.33 63.95 13.73
C THR A 198 -17.12 65.03 13.00
N LEU A 199 -18.09 64.66 12.16
CA LEU A 199 -18.94 65.62 11.46
C LEU A 199 -19.77 66.49 12.42
N GLU A 200 -20.38 65.89 13.46
CA GLU A 200 -21.11 66.65 14.48
C GLU A 200 -20.19 67.59 15.27
N LYS A 201 -18.97 67.15 15.59
CA LYS A 201 -17.96 67.99 16.24
C LYS A 201 -17.57 69.18 15.36
N THR A 202 -17.19 68.94 14.11
CA THR A 202 -16.80 70.00 13.15
C THR A 202 -17.94 70.99 12.91
N LYS A 203 -19.19 70.51 12.85
CA LYS A 203 -20.38 71.36 12.73
C LYS A 203 -20.57 72.28 13.94
N SER A 204 -20.32 71.77 15.15
CA SER A 204 -20.35 72.58 16.37
C SER A 204 -19.25 73.65 16.37
N GLU A 205 -18.03 73.27 16.00
CA GLU A 205 -16.88 74.19 15.89
C GLU A 205 -17.15 75.31 14.86
N LEU A 206 -17.66 74.97 13.67
CA LEU A 206 -18.06 75.92 12.64
C LEU A 206 -19.13 76.91 13.12
N LYS A 207 -20.10 76.46 13.91
CA LYS A 207 -21.12 77.36 14.50
C LYS A 207 -20.51 78.37 15.45
N ILE A 208 -19.54 77.95 16.26
CA ILE A 208 -18.84 78.83 17.20
C ILE A 208 -18.03 79.87 16.41
N GLU A 209 -17.30 79.46 15.38
CA GLU A 209 -16.46 80.35 14.56
C GLU A 209 -17.29 81.35 13.76
N THR A 210 -18.37 80.91 13.12
CA THR A 210 -19.30 81.81 12.42
C THR A 210 -19.97 82.80 13.37
N GLY A 211 -20.32 82.39 14.59
CA GLY A 211 -20.79 83.28 15.64
C GLY A 211 -19.77 84.34 16.03
N LYS A 212 -18.50 83.96 16.19
CA LYS A 212 -17.40 84.90 16.47
C LYS A 212 -17.23 85.92 15.35
N LEU A 213 -17.18 85.47 14.09
CA LEU A 213 -17.07 86.35 12.92
C LEU A 213 -18.25 87.31 12.83
N ALA A 214 -19.47 86.86 13.12
CA ALA A 214 -20.65 87.72 13.12
C ALA A 214 -20.57 88.82 14.19
N ILE A 215 -20.06 88.51 15.39
CA ILE A 215 -19.82 89.49 16.45
C ILE A 215 -18.74 90.49 16.02
N GLU A 216 -17.63 90.03 15.46
CA GLU A 216 -16.53 90.89 15.00
C GLU A 216 -17.00 91.87 13.90
N ILE A 217 -17.80 91.39 12.95
CA ILE A 217 -18.43 92.23 11.92
C ILE A 217 -19.38 93.24 12.56
N ALA A 218 -20.25 92.81 13.49
CA ALA A 218 -21.19 93.70 14.16
C ALA A 218 -20.47 94.79 14.95
N GLU A 219 -19.38 94.44 15.65
CA GLU A 219 -18.55 95.40 16.38
C GLU A 219 -17.93 96.44 15.43
N LYS A 220 -17.39 96.00 14.28
CA LYS A 220 -16.82 96.90 13.27
C LYS A 220 -17.87 97.87 12.71
N ILE A 221 -19.06 97.38 12.38
CA ILE A 221 -20.17 98.22 11.88
C ILE A 221 -20.63 99.22 12.94
N LEU A 222 -20.76 98.79 14.20
CA LEU A 222 -21.13 99.69 15.31
C LEU A 222 -20.06 100.78 15.48
N ARG A 223 -18.77 100.43 15.50
CA ARG A 223 -17.67 101.42 15.59
C ARG A 223 -17.71 102.45 14.45
N GLU A 224 -18.09 102.06 13.24
CA GLU A 224 -18.21 102.97 12.08
C GLU A 224 -19.46 103.88 12.13
N LYS A 225 -20.57 103.44 12.75
CA LYS A 225 -21.86 104.16 12.74
C LYS A 225 -22.22 104.90 14.04
N MET A 226 -21.47 104.71 15.13
CA MET A 226 -21.81 105.25 16.45
C MET A 226 -21.52 106.75 16.55
N THR A 227 -22.58 107.56 16.69
CA THR A 227 -22.52 108.99 17.00
C THR A 227 -22.75 109.24 18.49
N TYR A 228 -22.29 110.38 19.02
CA TYR A 228 -22.38 110.73 20.44
C TYR A 228 -23.80 110.61 21.03
N ASN A 229 -24.83 111.00 20.27
CA ASN A 229 -26.22 110.92 20.71
C ASN A 229 -26.75 109.48 20.78
N ALA A 230 -26.34 108.61 19.85
CA ALA A 230 -26.69 107.19 19.89
C ALA A 230 -26.07 106.49 21.11
N ASN A 231 -24.84 106.86 21.48
CA ASN A 231 -24.18 106.36 22.70
C ASN A 231 -24.94 106.77 23.97
N LYS A 232 -25.38 108.03 24.03
CA LYS A 232 -26.12 108.55 25.18
C LYS A 232 -27.44 107.82 25.40
N GLU A 233 -28.23 107.59 24.34
CA GLU A 233 -29.49 106.83 24.44
C GLU A 233 -29.28 105.38 24.85
N ILE A 234 -28.24 104.71 24.34
CA ILE A 234 -27.94 103.31 24.70
C ILE A 234 -27.57 103.22 26.19
N VAL A 235 -26.73 104.12 26.69
CA VAL A 235 -26.35 104.18 28.12
C VAL A 235 -27.57 104.44 29.01
N GLU A 236 -28.42 105.40 28.65
CA GLU A 236 -29.66 105.67 29.39
C GLU A 236 -30.63 104.47 29.39
N ARG A 237 -30.67 103.69 28.31
CA ARG A 237 -31.53 102.50 28.18
C ARG A 237 -30.98 101.30 28.99
N ILE A 238 -29.66 101.13 29.05
CA ILE A 238 -29.00 100.11 29.89
C ILE A 238 -29.19 100.44 31.37
N ILE A 239 -29.03 101.70 31.77
CA ILE A 239 -29.25 102.16 33.16
C ILE A 239 -30.71 101.96 33.61
N LYS A 240 -31.69 102.06 32.69
CA LYS A 240 -33.11 101.78 32.97
C LYS A 240 -33.49 100.30 32.98
N GLY A 241 -32.64 99.42 32.45
CA GLY A 241 -32.91 97.99 32.30
C GLY A 241 -32.16 97.09 33.29
N MET A 242 -31.19 97.63 34.03
CA MET A 242 -30.57 97.01 35.22
C MET A 242 -31.34 97.41 36.48
#